data_AF-U1ZC27-F1
#
_entry.id   AF-U1ZC27-F1
#
_cell.length_a   1.000
_cell.length_b   1.000
_cell.length_c   1.000
_cell.angle_alpha   90.00
_cell.angle_beta   90.00
_cell.angle_gamma   90.00
#
_symmetry.space_group_name_H-M   'P 1'
#
loop_
_entity.id
_entity.type
_entity.pdbx_description
1 polymer ?
#
loop_
_entity_poly.entity_id
_entity_poly.type
_entity_poly.pdbx_seq_one_letter_code
_entity_poly.pdbx_strand_id
1 'polypeptide(L)'
;MTQVEDTKYAKVFYGDEPDGKTEHGLSIIGMAIAEDAADEVFAAGAQFAPLELVRITFDVARGGQNKGKNLALHIEAVNPKPQTKPAPQPATQQQAKPTGAQPEPAKA
;
A
#
# COMPACT_ATOMS: atom_id res chain seq x y z
N MET A 1 6.00 9.77 8.68
CA MET A 1 5.64 9.18 9.98
C MET A 1 6.72 9.52 10.99
N THR A 2 6.34 9.89 12.20
CA THR A 2 7.27 10.16 13.30
C THR A 2 6.97 9.18 14.43
N GLN A 3 7.99 8.49 14.94
CA GLN A 3 7.86 7.60 16.09
C GLN A 3 8.49 8.26 17.31
N VAL A 4 7.76 8.29 18.42
CA VAL A 4 8.24 8.76 19.72
C VAL A 4 7.91 7.68 20.73
N GLU A 5 8.94 7.12 21.37
CA GLU A 5 8.82 5.92 22.20
C GLU A 5 8.18 4.76 21.37
N ASP A 6 7.13 4.14 21.89
CA ASP A 6 6.39 3.07 21.21
C ASP A 6 5.21 3.59 20.38
N THR A 7 4.94 4.90 20.36
CA THR A 7 3.79 5.48 19.65
C THR A 7 4.18 6.07 18.29
N LYS A 8 3.40 5.71 17.26
CA LYS A 8 3.56 6.21 15.89
C LYS A 8 2.58 7.33 15.58
N TYR A 9 3.11 8.43 15.06
CA TYR A 9 2.34 9.59 14.65
C TYR A 9 2.44 9.78 13.13
N ALA A 10 1.29 9.70 12.48
CA ALA A 10 1.14 9.99 11.07
C ALA A 10 -0.15 10.77 10.81
N LYS A 11 -0.17 11.50 9.70
CA LYS A 11 -1.35 12.26 9.25
C LYS A 11 -1.62 11.96 7.79
N VAL A 12 -2.89 11.83 7.44
CA VAL A 12 -3.36 11.88 6.06
C VAL A 12 -3.61 13.34 5.71
N PHE A 13 -3.08 13.78 4.58
CA PHE A 13 -3.41 15.07 3.98
C PHE A 13 -4.22 14.81 2.73
N TYR A 14 -5.42 15.38 2.67
CA TYR A 14 -6.29 15.31 1.49
C TYR A 14 -6.75 16.71 1.13
N GLY A 15 -7.10 16.89 -0.13
CA GLY A 15 -7.48 18.19 -0.65
C GLY A 15 -8.47 18.10 -1.79
N ASP A 16 -9.25 19.16 -1.91
CA ASP A 16 -10.14 19.35 -3.05
C ASP A 16 -9.35 19.95 -4.21
N GLU A 17 -9.65 19.48 -5.42
CA GLU A 17 -9.14 20.10 -6.64
C GLU A 17 -9.57 21.58 -6.69
N PRO A 18 -8.76 22.46 -7.31
CA PRO A 18 -9.13 23.85 -7.48
C PRO A 18 -10.46 23.96 -8.22
N ASP A 19 -11.45 24.57 -7.56
CA ASP A 19 -12.82 24.66 -8.05
C ASP A 19 -13.00 25.68 -9.19
N GLY A 20 -11.93 26.38 -9.56
CA GLY A 20 -11.90 27.42 -10.59
C GLY A 20 -12.72 28.67 -10.24
N LYS A 21 -13.25 28.75 -9.02
CA LYS A 21 -14.10 29.85 -8.53
C LYS A 21 -13.43 30.63 -7.41
N THR A 22 -12.65 29.95 -6.59
CA THR A 22 -11.86 30.54 -5.50
C THR A 22 -10.39 30.63 -5.90
N GLU A 23 -9.65 31.57 -5.33
CA GLU A 23 -8.18 31.68 -5.55
C GLU A 23 -7.40 30.54 -4.86
N HIS A 24 -8.09 29.61 -4.19
CA HIS A 24 -7.46 28.49 -3.51
C HIS A 24 -7.03 27.42 -4.53
N GLY A 25 -5.73 27.39 -4.82
CA GLY A 25 -5.15 26.40 -5.75
C GLY A 25 -5.23 24.94 -5.26
N LEU A 26 -5.36 24.72 -3.94
CA LEU A 26 -5.61 23.43 -3.29
C LEU A 26 -6.02 23.68 -1.83
N SER A 27 -7.15 23.15 -1.38
CA SER A 27 -7.46 23.06 0.06
C SER A 27 -6.72 21.85 0.64
N ILE A 28 -6.07 21.94 1.81
CA ILE A 28 -5.43 20.79 2.44
C ILE A 28 -5.98 20.61 3.85
N ILE A 29 -6.60 19.46 4.09
CA ILE A 29 -7.10 19.05 5.41
C ILE A 29 -6.20 17.93 5.94
N GLY A 30 -5.70 18.12 7.17
CA GLY A 30 -4.91 17.12 7.88
C GLY A 30 -5.77 16.30 8.85
N MET A 31 -5.78 14.98 8.69
CA MET A 31 -6.46 14.03 9.58
C MET A 31 -5.44 13.15 10.30
N ALA A 32 -5.64 12.92 11.59
CA ALA A 32 -4.81 12.00 12.36
C ALA A 32 -5.09 10.54 11.95
N ILE A 33 -4.08 9.68 12.00
CA ILE A 33 -4.23 8.24 11.77
C ILE A 33 -4.33 7.55 13.14
N ALA A 34 -5.18 6.52 13.24
CA ALA A 34 -5.23 5.68 14.43
C ALA A 34 -3.88 4.95 14.61
N GLU A 35 -3.41 4.82 15.85
CA GLU A 35 -2.06 4.33 16.14
C GLU A 35 -1.82 2.91 15.58
N ASP A 36 -2.82 2.05 15.68
CA ASP A 36 -2.83 0.68 15.16
C ASP A 36 -2.91 0.60 13.62
N ALA A 37 -3.40 1.66 12.97
CA ALA A 37 -3.48 1.77 11.51
C ALA A 37 -2.28 2.52 10.89
N ALA A 38 -1.36 3.08 11.71
CA ALA A 38 -0.33 4.00 11.23
C ALA A 38 0.58 3.40 10.14
N ASP A 39 1.02 2.15 10.31
CA ASP A 39 1.90 1.48 9.33
C ASP A 39 1.16 1.16 8.03
N GLU A 40 -0.07 0.66 8.13
CA GLU A 40 -0.89 0.27 6.98
C GLU A 40 -1.22 1.49 6.12
N VAL A 41 -1.75 2.54 6.74
CA VAL A 41 -2.14 3.77 6.06
C VAL A 41 -0.92 4.47 5.45
N PHE A 42 0.22 4.48 6.15
CA PHE A 42 1.45 5.07 5.63
C PHE A 42 2.00 4.30 4.42
N ALA A 43 1.97 2.95 4.46
CA ALA A 43 2.39 2.12 3.34
C ALA A 43 1.45 2.23 2.13
N ALA A 44 0.13 2.26 2.36
CA ALA A 44 -0.87 2.48 1.31
C ALA A 44 -0.67 3.83 0.61
N GLY A 45 -0.34 4.88 1.37
CA GLY A 45 -0.08 6.23 0.85
C GLY A 45 1.02 6.29 -0.21
N ALA A 46 2.01 5.39 -0.16
CA ALA A 46 3.10 5.33 -1.14
C ALA A 46 2.67 4.78 -2.50
N GLN A 47 1.48 4.18 -2.61
CA GLN A 47 0.98 3.56 -3.84
C GLN A 47 0.10 4.49 -4.67
N PHE A 48 -0.36 5.61 -4.12
CA PHE A 48 -1.24 6.54 -4.82
C PHE A 48 -0.45 7.51 -5.70
N ALA A 49 -1.00 7.81 -6.87
CA ALA A 49 -0.54 8.91 -7.69
C ALA A 49 -0.91 10.26 -7.03
N PRO A 50 -0.16 11.34 -7.31
CA PRO A 50 -0.59 12.68 -6.93
C PRO A 50 -2.00 12.98 -7.45
N LEU A 51 -2.83 13.60 -6.60
CA LEU A 51 -4.24 13.94 -6.89
C LEU A 51 -5.15 12.73 -7.18
N GLU A 52 -4.73 11.51 -6.84
CA GLU A 52 -5.59 10.34 -6.96
C GLU A 52 -6.75 10.41 -5.94
N LEU A 53 -7.96 10.14 -6.41
CA LEU A 53 -9.13 10.11 -5.55
C LEU A 53 -9.10 8.87 -4.65
N VAL A 54 -9.03 9.11 -3.34
CA VAL A 54 -9.00 8.08 -2.32
C VAL A 54 -10.27 8.10 -1.46
N ARG A 55 -10.68 6.93 -0.98
CA ARG A 55 -11.67 6.77 0.09
C ARG A 55 -10.92 6.61 1.40
N ILE A 56 -11.36 7.34 2.43
CA ILE A 56 -10.82 7.22 3.78
C ILE A 56 -11.89 6.66 4.70
N THR A 57 -11.61 5.52 5.31
CA THR A 57 -12.42 4.99 6.42
C THR A 57 -11.87 5.57 7.72
N PHE A 58 -12.74 6.11 8.57
CA PHE A 58 -12.33 6.73 9.83
C PHE A 58 -13.23 6.31 11.00
N ASP A 59 -12.70 6.41 12.21
CA ASP A 59 -13.49 6.38 13.45
C ASP A 59 -13.47 7.76 14.11
N VAL A 60 -14.43 8.00 15.00
CA VAL A 60 -14.50 9.22 15.81
C VAL A 60 -13.99 8.89 17.21
N ALA A 61 -12.87 9.51 17.58
CA ALA A 61 -12.28 9.33 18.89
C ALA A 61 -13.28 9.71 20.00
N ARG A 62 -13.51 8.78 20.93
CA ARG A 62 -14.55 8.92 21.98
C ARG A 62 -14.06 9.56 23.28
N GLY A 63 -12.74 9.68 23.47
CA GLY A 63 -12.14 10.16 24.72
C GLY A 63 -10.79 10.85 24.54
N GLY A 64 -10.30 11.44 25.62
CA GLY A 64 -9.01 12.15 25.68
C GLY A 64 -8.98 13.45 24.87
N GLN A 65 -7.75 13.94 24.60
CA GLN A 65 -7.47 15.15 23.82
C GLN A 65 -7.97 15.09 22.36
N ASN A 66 -8.31 13.90 21.88
CA ASN A 66 -8.79 13.68 20.53
C ASN A 66 -10.31 13.51 20.44
N LYS A 67 -11.05 13.64 21.55
CA LYS A 67 -12.51 13.49 21.55
C LYS A 67 -13.18 14.30 20.44
N GLY A 68 -13.95 13.63 19.60
CA GLY A 68 -14.67 14.23 18.48
C GLY A 68 -13.85 14.45 17.20
N LYS A 69 -12.56 14.10 17.19
CA LYS A 69 -11.73 14.12 15.97
C LYS A 69 -11.88 12.81 15.20
N ASN A 70 -11.84 12.91 13.89
CA ASN A 70 -11.77 11.76 13.00
C ASN A 70 -10.34 11.18 13.01
N LEU A 71 -10.24 9.86 13.16
CA LEU A 71 -9.02 9.08 13.08
C LEU A 71 -9.10 8.17 11.86
N ALA A 72 -8.21 8.35 10.89
CA ALA A 72 -8.13 7.47 9.73
C ALA A 72 -7.75 6.06 10.17
N LEU A 73 -8.50 5.08 9.67
CA LEU A 73 -8.28 3.65 9.91
C LEU A 73 -7.76 2.93 8.67
N HIS A 74 -8.12 3.42 7.48
CA HIS A 74 -7.76 2.81 6.21
C HIS A 74 -7.92 3.80 5.06
N ILE A 75 -7.08 3.68 4.03
CA ILE A 75 -7.17 4.45 2.80
C ILE A 75 -7.07 3.55 1.56
N GLU A 76 -7.93 3.79 0.58
CA GLU A 76 -7.95 3.04 -0.69
C GLU A 76 -8.24 3.96 -1.89
N ALA A 77 -7.78 3.61 -3.09
CA ALA A 77 -8.16 4.32 -4.30
C ALA A 77 -9.64 4.04 -4.64
N VAL A 78 -10.40 5.06 -5.03
CA VAL A 78 -11.81 4.89 -5.43
C VAL A 78 -11.95 4.08 -6.71
N ASN A 79 -10.99 4.24 -7.63
CA ASN A 79 -10.88 3.48 -8.87
C ASN A 79 -9.50 2.80 -8.92
N PRO A 80 -9.34 1.63 -8.29
CA PRO A 80 -8.06 0.95 -8.27
C PRO A 80 -7.64 0.60 -9.69
N LYS A 81 -6.52 1.18 -10.16
CA LYS A 81 -5.88 0.71 -11.39
C LYS A 81 -5.52 -0.77 -11.20
N PRO A 82 -5.65 -1.61 -12.23
CA PRO A 82 -5.25 -3.00 -12.13
C PRO A 82 -3.77 -3.05 -11.75
N GLN A 83 -3.49 -3.48 -10.52
CA GLN A 83 -2.13 -3.73 -10.08
C GLN A 83 -1.56 -4.79 -11.00
N THR A 84 -0.48 -4.44 -11.70
CA THR A 84 0.29 -5.38 -12.51
C THR A 84 0.83 -6.44 -11.56
N LYS A 85 0.12 -7.58 -11.45
CA LYS A 85 0.67 -8.75 -10.77
C LYS A 85 2.00 -9.09 -11.46
N PRO A 86 3.10 -9.31 -10.71
CA PRO A 86 4.31 -9.85 -11.29
C PRO A 86 3.97 -11.10 -12.09
N ALA A 87 4.42 -11.16 -13.35
CA ALA A 87 4.21 -12.32 -14.19
C ALA A 87 4.76 -13.57 -13.49
N PRO A 88 4.06 -14.72 -13.52
CA PRO A 88 4.61 -15.96 -12.99
C PRO A 88 5.97 -16.24 -13.67
N GLN A 89 7.04 -16.29 -12.89
CA GLN A 89 8.34 -16.74 -13.40
C GLN A 89 8.16 -18.14 -13.97
N PRO A 90 8.59 -18.42 -15.22
CA PRO A 90 8.55 -19.77 -15.75
C PRO A 90 9.40 -20.66 -14.85
N ALA A 91 8.78 -21.66 -14.23
CA ALA A 91 9.49 -22.76 -13.61
C ALA A 91 10.37 -23.40 -14.69
N THR A 92 11.68 -23.35 -14.50
CA THR A 92 12.65 -24.01 -15.35
C THR A 92 12.35 -25.50 -15.38
N GLN A 93 11.76 -25.97 -16.48
CA GLN A 93 11.54 -27.38 -16.76
C GLN A 93 12.88 -28.10 -16.69
N GLN A 94 13.03 -28.97 -15.69
CA GLN A 94 14.08 -29.97 -15.65
C GLN A 94 13.91 -30.86 -16.89
N GLN A 95 14.81 -30.66 -17.84
CA GLN A 95 14.90 -31.42 -19.07
C GLN A 95 15.36 -32.85 -18.74
N ALA A 96 14.46 -33.82 -18.86
CA ALA A 96 14.81 -35.23 -18.92
C ALA A 96 15.65 -35.49 -20.19
N LYS A 97 16.78 -36.21 -20.04
CA LYS A 97 17.54 -36.75 -21.19
C LYS A 97 17.36 -38.28 -21.25
N PRO A 98 17.04 -38.87 -22.41
CA PRO A 98 16.86 -40.32 -22.56
C PRO A 98 18.15 -41.10 -22.89
N THR A 99 18.19 -42.31 -22.32
CA THR A 99 18.64 -43.66 -22.76
C THR A 99 19.76 -43.87 -23.81
N GLY A 100 20.66 -44.83 -23.55
CA GLY A 100 21.47 -45.51 -24.57
C GLY A 100 22.29 -46.69 -24.01
N ALA A 101 22.11 -47.90 -24.54
CA ALA A 101 22.70 -49.17 -24.09
C ALA A 101 23.95 -49.60 -24.91
N GLN A 102 24.93 -50.21 -24.21
CA GLN A 102 26.01 -51.19 -24.59
C GLN A 102 26.98 -50.91 -25.78
N PRO A 103 28.16 -51.60 -25.90
CA PRO A 103 28.63 -52.86 -25.29
C PRO A 103 30.06 -52.91 -24.66
N GLU A 104 30.33 -54.05 -23.99
CA GLU A 104 31.57 -54.72 -23.47
C GLU A 104 32.96 -54.38 -24.10
N PRO A 105 34.15 -54.68 -23.47
CA PRO A 105 34.54 -56.04 -23.02
C PRO A 105 35.51 -56.25 -21.81
N ALA A 106 35.40 -57.45 -21.22
CA ALA A 106 36.40 -58.41 -20.70
C ALA A 106 37.56 -58.07 -19.71
N LYS A 107 37.83 -59.08 -18.86
CA LYS A 107 39.00 -59.43 -18.00
C LYS A 107 39.04 -58.81 -16.60
N ALA A 108 39.39 -59.54 -15.53
CA ALA A 108 39.96 -60.88 -15.34
C ALA A 108 39.50 -61.50 -14.02
#